data_AF-W1W582-F1
#
_entry.id   AF-W1W582-F1
#
_cell.length_a   1.000
_cell.length_b   1.000
_cell.length_c   1.000
_cell.angle_alpha   90.00
_cell.angle_beta   90.00
_cell.angle_gamma   90.00
#
_symmetry.space_group_name_H-M   'P 1'
#
loop_
_entity.id
_entity.type
_entity.pdbx_description
1 polymer ?
#
loop_
_entity_poly.entity_id
_entity_poly.type
_entity_poly.pdbx_seq_one_letter_code
_entity_poly.pdbx_strand_id
1 'polypeptide(L)'
;IAIQLTTAVAVVASTLYNTYQPAFQNAYITKNQPRLRELFSFSVTLFIVIYWIGIFGLWLVGLPLLNMIKSNFVISDTVLWGAGIMQFVIYYRNCYTSYFSCTNRIIYVKSFILSSAIGLLLSLVCMEFFDFGILGLLGGIILSQLMYNSWYWLYKAHTEMRIGWIESIMKGIVIIGAKIKK
;
A
#
# COMPACT_ATOMS: atom_id res chain seq x y z
N ILE A 1 0.87 15.81 -10.30
CA ILE A 1 1.35 16.32 -8.99
C ILE A 1 0.65 15.64 -7.82
N ALA A 2 -0.69 15.57 -7.74
CA ALA A 2 -1.39 14.84 -6.67
C ALA A 2 -0.85 13.40 -6.49
N ILE A 3 -0.71 12.64 -7.59
CA ILE A 3 -0.10 11.30 -7.58
C ILE A 3 1.33 11.33 -7.03
N GLN A 4 2.17 12.28 -7.44
CA GLN A 4 3.56 12.34 -6.97
C GLN A 4 3.66 12.63 -5.46
N LEU A 5 2.79 13.51 -4.94
CA LEU A 5 2.73 13.81 -3.51
C LEU A 5 2.27 12.58 -2.72
N THR A 6 1.24 11.87 -3.19
CA THR A 6 0.78 10.64 -2.51
C THR A 6 1.79 9.50 -2.64
N THR A 7 2.51 9.39 -3.77
CA THR A 7 3.63 8.46 -3.94
C THR A 7 4.75 8.76 -2.96
N ALA A 8 5.12 10.03 -2.74
CA ALA A 8 6.17 10.40 -1.78
C ALA A 8 5.80 9.94 -0.36
N VAL A 9 4.56 10.17 0.07
CA VAL A 9 4.04 9.66 1.35
C VAL A 9 4.11 8.13 1.41
N ALA A 10 3.72 7.45 0.32
CA ALA A 10 3.77 5.99 0.24
C ALA A 10 5.18 5.42 0.36
N VAL A 11 6.16 6.05 -0.30
CA VAL A 11 7.58 5.67 -0.25
C VAL A 11 8.09 5.79 1.19
N VAL A 12 7.82 6.92 1.86
CA VAL A 12 8.22 7.13 3.25
C VAL A 12 7.61 6.06 4.16
N ALA A 13 6.31 5.79 4.03
CA ALA A 13 5.64 4.74 4.80
C ALA A 13 6.23 3.34 4.53
N SER A 14 6.57 3.03 3.27
CA SER A 14 7.14 1.73 2.88
C SER A 14 8.60 1.55 3.26
N THR A 15 9.34 2.62 3.53
CA THR A 15 10.77 2.57 3.83
C THR A 15 11.04 1.73 5.10
N LEU A 16 10.19 1.90 6.11
CA LEU A 16 10.24 1.10 7.33
C LEU A 16 10.00 -0.38 7.04
N TYR A 17 8.96 -0.71 6.24
CA TYR A 17 8.71 -2.08 5.82
C TYR A 17 9.91 -2.69 5.09
N ASN A 18 10.51 -1.94 4.16
CA ASN A 18 11.68 -2.38 3.40
C ASN A 18 12.91 -2.61 4.30
N THR A 19 13.06 -1.82 5.35
CA THR A 19 14.15 -1.97 6.34
C THR A 19 14.02 -3.27 7.15
N TYR A 20 12.79 -3.74 7.37
CA TYR A 20 12.54 -5.02 8.06
C TYR A 20 12.57 -6.25 7.14
N GLN A 21 12.69 -6.09 5.81
CA GLN A 21 12.76 -7.22 4.88
C GLN A 21 13.91 -8.20 5.17
N PRO A 22 15.16 -7.77 5.44
CA PRO A 22 16.24 -8.68 5.80
C PRO A 22 15.92 -9.49 7.06
N ALA A 23 15.23 -8.88 8.03
CA ALA A 23 14.80 -9.57 9.25
C ALA A 23 13.72 -10.62 8.97
N PHE A 24 12.82 -10.39 8.01
CA PHE A 24 11.86 -11.42 7.56
C PHE A 24 12.58 -12.61 6.92
N GLN A 25 13.53 -12.35 6.03
CA GLN A 25 14.32 -13.38 5.36
C GLN A 25 15.07 -14.24 6.37
N ASN A 26 15.73 -13.60 7.35
CA ASN A 26 16.42 -14.31 8.42
C ASN A 26 15.45 -15.18 9.24
N ALA A 27 14.32 -14.62 9.71
CA ALA A 27 13.33 -15.37 10.48
C ALA A 27 12.74 -16.56 9.71
N TYR A 28 12.57 -16.43 8.38
CA TYR A 28 12.13 -17.51 7.51
C TYR A 28 13.19 -18.62 7.38
N ILE A 29 14.45 -18.26 7.13
CA ILE A 29 15.56 -19.22 7.00
C ILE A 29 15.79 -19.97 8.32
N THR A 30 15.72 -19.28 9.46
CA THR A 30 15.82 -19.91 10.79
C THR A 30 14.55 -20.66 11.22
N LYS A 31 13.54 -20.75 10.34
CA LYS A 31 12.22 -21.36 10.58
C LYS A 31 11.49 -20.84 11.83
N ASN A 32 11.79 -19.61 12.24
CA ASN A 32 11.17 -19.00 13.41
C ASN A 32 9.84 -18.33 13.02
N GLN A 33 8.81 -19.16 12.85
CA GLN A 33 7.47 -18.75 12.46
C GLN A 33 6.83 -17.71 13.40
N PRO A 34 6.95 -17.82 14.74
CA PRO A 34 6.45 -16.78 15.64
C PRO A 34 7.08 -15.41 15.36
N ARG A 35 8.40 -15.37 15.19
CA ARG A 35 9.13 -14.12 14.93
C ARG A 35 8.80 -13.52 13.56
N LEU A 36 8.63 -14.37 12.55
CA LEU A 36 8.21 -13.95 11.21
C LEU A 36 6.84 -13.27 11.24
N ARG A 37 5.86 -13.90 11.92
CA ARG A 37 4.51 -13.32 12.10
C ARG A 37 4.57 -11.99 12.82
N GLU A 38 5.31 -11.91 13.92
CA GLU A 38 5.46 -10.70 14.72
C GLU A 38 6.03 -9.54 13.89
N LEU A 39 7.15 -9.77 13.20
CA LEU A 39 7.81 -8.77 12.38
C LEU A 39 6.91 -8.33 11.21
N PHE A 40 6.24 -9.27 10.54
CA PHE A 40 5.35 -8.96 9.41
C PHE A 40 4.13 -8.16 9.87
N SER A 41 3.43 -8.61 10.92
CA SER A 41 2.30 -7.92 11.53
C SER A 41 2.65 -6.51 11.98
N PHE A 42 3.81 -6.35 12.64
CA PHE A 42 4.31 -5.04 13.05
C PHE A 42 4.56 -4.13 11.84
N SER A 43 5.27 -4.60 10.83
CA SER A 43 5.68 -3.78 9.69
C SER A 43 4.51 -3.36 8.80
N VAL A 44 3.56 -4.25 8.55
CA VAL A 44 2.34 -3.94 7.78
C VAL A 44 1.46 -2.94 8.53
N THR A 45 1.30 -3.13 9.84
CA THR A 45 0.50 -2.20 10.66
C THR A 45 1.15 -0.83 10.73
N LEU A 46 2.46 -0.77 10.90
CA LEU A 46 3.21 0.48 10.92
C LEU A 46 3.10 1.22 9.59
N PHE A 47 3.17 0.48 8.46
CA PHE A 47 2.90 1.05 7.14
C PHE A 47 1.52 1.69 7.07
N ILE A 48 0.45 0.99 7.48
CA ILE A 48 -0.93 1.53 7.47
C ILE A 48 -1.01 2.82 8.28
N VAL A 49 -0.48 2.82 9.51
CA VAL A 49 -0.54 3.96 10.42
C VAL A 49 0.19 5.16 9.84
N ILE A 50 1.46 4.99 9.43
CA ILE A 50 2.27 6.08 8.90
C ILE A 50 1.69 6.60 7.58
N TYR A 51 1.19 5.70 6.73
CA TYR A 51 0.60 6.07 5.45
C TYR A 51 -0.60 7.00 5.64
N TRP A 52 -1.57 6.60 6.46
CA TRP A 52 -2.76 7.41 6.69
C TRP A 52 -2.45 8.71 7.42
N ILE A 53 -1.58 8.68 8.44
CA ILE A 53 -1.09 9.91 9.10
C ILE A 53 -0.44 10.85 8.06
N GLY A 54 0.37 10.31 7.15
CA GLY A 54 1.02 11.09 6.10
C GLY A 54 0.03 11.67 5.09
N ILE A 55 -1.00 10.93 4.68
CA ILE A 55 -2.05 11.44 3.79
C ILE A 55 -2.89 12.52 4.47
N PHE A 56 -3.28 12.32 5.74
CA PHE A 56 -3.98 13.35 6.51
C PHE A 56 -3.12 14.60 6.71
N GLY A 57 -1.82 14.44 7.02
CA GLY A 57 -0.88 15.54 7.12
C GLY A 57 -0.69 16.29 5.79
N LEU A 58 -0.64 15.56 4.66
CA LEU A 58 -0.60 16.15 3.34
C LEU A 58 -1.87 16.95 3.02
N TRP A 59 -3.04 16.44 3.41
CA TRP A 59 -4.31 17.13 3.19
C TRP A 59 -4.46 18.37 4.08
N LEU A 60 -4.16 18.27 5.38
CA LEU A 60 -4.33 19.35 6.35
C LEU A 60 -3.25 20.44 6.28
N VAL A 61 -2.00 20.06 6.03
CA VAL A 61 -0.84 20.96 6.12
C VAL A 61 -0.16 21.08 4.75
N GLY A 62 -0.05 19.99 4.01
CA GLY A 62 0.61 19.98 2.71
C GLY A 62 -0.09 20.80 1.62
N LEU A 63 -1.42 20.66 1.48
CA LEU A 63 -2.20 21.46 0.54
C LEU A 63 -2.15 22.98 0.83
N PRO A 64 -2.39 23.46 2.06
CA PRO A 64 -2.30 24.89 2.34
C PRO A 64 -0.88 25.44 2.17
N LEU A 65 0.17 24.70 2.57
CA LEU A 65 1.56 25.09 2.30
C LEU A 65 1.84 25.22 0.79
N LEU A 66 1.34 24.29 -0.02
CA LEU A 66 1.51 24.34 -1.48
C LEU A 66 0.81 25.56 -2.09
N ASN A 67 -0.38 25.89 -1.59
CA ASN A 67 -1.14 27.05 -2.07
C ASN A 67 -0.42 28.37 -1.71
N MET A 68 0.25 28.43 -0.55
CA MET A 68 1.08 29.58 -0.15
C MET A 68 2.31 29.76 -1.06
N ILE A 69 2.94 28.67 -1.50
CA ILE A 69 4.12 28.73 -2.38
C ILE A 69 3.71 29.04 -3.83
N LYS A 70 2.53 28.54 -4.27
CA LYS A 70 2.08 28.68 -5.64
C LYS A 70 0.56 28.87 -5.71
N SER A 71 0.12 30.12 -5.62
CA SER A 71 -1.29 30.55 -5.53
C SER A 71 -2.20 30.14 -6.71
N ASN A 72 -1.66 29.61 -7.81
CA ASN A 72 -2.44 29.17 -8.98
C ASN A 72 -2.69 27.65 -9.02
N PHE A 73 -2.29 26.90 -7.98
CA PHE A 73 -2.45 25.44 -7.94
C PHE A 73 -3.67 25.03 -7.13
N VAL A 74 -4.80 24.86 -7.80
CA VAL A 74 -6.00 24.26 -7.23
C VAL A 74 -5.94 22.74 -7.46
N ILE A 75 -5.41 21.99 -6.50
CA ILE A 75 -5.57 20.54 -6.48
C ILE A 75 -6.98 20.25 -5.96
N SER A 76 -7.80 19.56 -6.75
CA SER A 76 -9.10 19.08 -6.28
C SER A 76 -8.90 18.01 -5.20
N ASP A 77 -9.56 18.20 -4.05
CA ASP A 77 -9.55 17.24 -2.94
C ASP A 77 -9.91 15.82 -3.41
N THR A 78 -10.86 15.70 -4.34
CA THR A 78 -11.30 14.43 -4.92
C THR A 78 -10.14 13.69 -5.61
N VAL A 79 -9.27 14.41 -6.32
CA VAL A 79 -8.11 13.81 -7.01
C VAL A 79 -7.02 13.41 -6.02
N LEU A 80 -6.83 14.20 -4.95
CA LEU A 80 -5.88 13.84 -3.88
C LEU A 80 -6.32 12.55 -3.18
N TRP A 81 -7.58 12.46 -2.76
CA TRP A 81 -8.12 11.27 -2.10
C TRP A 81 -8.14 10.06 -3.03
N GLY A 82 -8.53 10.23 -4.30
CA GLY A 82 -8.47 9.18 -5.31
C GLY A 82 -7.04 8.64 -5.51
N ALA A 83 -6.06 9.53 -5.65
CA ALA A 83 -4.65 9.16 -5.77
C ALA A 83 -4.10 8.52 -4.47
N GLY A 84 -4.56 8.98 -3.30
CA GLY A 84 -4.20 8.43 -2.00
C GLY A 84 -4.73 7.00 -1.81
N ILE A 85 -5.98 6.73 -2.19
CA ILE A 85 -6.55 5.38 -2.15
C ILE A 85 -5.84 4.47 -3.14
N MET A 86 -5.63 4.93 -4.38
CA MET A 86 -4.88 4.17 -5.39
C MET A 86 -3.51 3.77 -4.86
N GLN A 87 -2.78 4.73 -4.29
CA GLN A 87 -1.43 4.48 -3.85
C GLN A 87 -1.40 3.56 -2.62
N PHE A 88 -2.37 3.68 -1.72
CA PHE A 88 -2.56 2.75 -0.61
C PHE A 88 -2.74 1.33 -1.10
N VAL A 89 -3.69 1.09 -2.03
CA VAL A 89 -3.98 -0.25 -2.56
C VAL A 89 -2.72 -0.88 -3.17
N ILE A 90 -1.95 -0.10 -3.94
CA ILE A 90 -0.72 -0.57 -4.58
C ILE A 90 0.35 -0.92 -3.54
N TYR A 91 0.68 0.00 -2.62
CA TYR A 91 1.76 -0.21 -1.65
C TYR A 91 1.39 -1.23 -0.57
N TYR A 92 0.13 -1.24 -0.15
CA TYR A 92 -0.38 -2.24 0.78
C TYR A 92 -0.22 -3.63 0.18
N ARG A 93 -0.68 -3.86 -1.05
CA ARG A 93 -0.41 -5.11 -1.78
C ARG A 93 1.09 -5.41 -1.87
N ASN A 94 1.92 -4.41 -2.16
CA ASN A 94 3.37 -4.62 -2.27
C ASN A 94 3.99 -5.15 -0.98
N CYS A 95 3.46 -4.80 0.20
CA CYS A 95 3.91 -5.38 1.46
C CYS A 95 3.64 -6.90 1.50
N TYR A 96 2.55 -7.38 0.93
CA TYR A 96 2.24 -8.81 0.89
C TYR A 96 3.00 -9.56 -0.20
N THR A 97 3.22 -8.95 -1.37
CA THR A 97 4.03 -9.58 -2.42
C THR A 97 5.51 -9.63 -2.05
N SER A 98 6.01 -8.62 -1.33
CA SER A 98 7.39 -8.57 -0.83
C SER A 98 7.71 -9.71 0.14
N TYR A 99 6.72 -10.21 0.88
CA TYR A 99 6.88 -11.42 1.70
C TYR A 99 7.26 -12.63 0.84
N PHE A 100 6.60 -12.85 -0.29
CA PHE A 100 6.94 -13.95 -1.19
C PHE A 100 8.32 -13.76 -1.83
N SER A 101 8.69 -12.51 -2.16
CA SER A 101 10.05 -12.21 -2.62
C SER A 101 11.11 -12.51 -1.57
N CYS A 102 10.83 -12.25 -0.29
CA CYS A 102 11.71 -12.62 0.82
C CYS A 102 11.89 -14.14 0.97
N THR A 103 10.95 -14.94 0.48
CA THR A 103 11.07 -16.41 0.44
C THR A 103 11.68 -16.93 -0.86
N ASN A 104 12.25 -16.04 -1.69
CA ASN A 104 12.80 -16.33 -3.02
C ASN A 104 11.75 -16.91 -4.00
N ARG A 105 10.47 -16.54 -3.84
CA ARG A 105 9.35 -17.02 -4.66
C ARG A 105 8.64 -15.85 -5.34
N ILE A 106 8.98 -15.58 -6.60
CA ILE A 106 8.35 -14.49 -7.38
C ILE A 106 7.13 -15.01 -8.18
N ILE A 107 6.13 -15.50 -7.45
CA ILE A 107 4.93 -16.12 -8.03
C ILE A 107 3.88 -15.12 -8.56
N TYR A 108 4.05 -13.83 -8.25
CA TYR A 108 3.04 -12.80 -8.51
C TYR A 108 3.19 -12.05 -9.84
N VAL A 109 4.25 -12.31 -10.61
CA VAL A 109 4.55 -11.58 -11.85
C VAL A 109 3.43 -11.71 -12.88
N LYS A 110 2.97 -12.95 -13.14
CA LYS A 110 1.93 -13.21 -14.16
C LYS A 110 0.62 -12.48 -13.83
N SER A 111 0.19 -12.55 -12.57
CA SER A 111 -1.01 -11.85 -12.11
C SER A 111 -0.84 -10.33 -12.11
N PHE A 112 0.38 -9.83 -11.93
CA PHE A 112 0.66 -8.40 -12.02
C PHE A 112 0.56 -7.89 -13.45
N ILE A 113 1.13 -8.63 -14.42
CA ILE A 113 1.04 -8.28 -15.84
C ILE A 113 -0.41 -8.28 -16.30
N LEU A 114 -1.17 -9.34 -15.97
CA LEU A 114 -2.58 -9.47 -16.37
C LEU A 114 -3.43 -8.33 -15.79
N SER A 115 -3.29 -8.05 -14.49
CA SER A 115 -4.03 -6.96 -13.84
C SER A 115 -3.58 -5.59 -14.36
N SER A 116 -2.31 -5.37 -14.65
CA SER A 116 -1.88 -4.09 -15.23
C SER A 116 -2.45 -3.88 -16.64
N ALA A 117 -2.52 -4.93 -17.46
CA ALA A 117 -3.13 -4.88 -18.77
C ALA A 117 -4.65 -4.60 -18.69
N ILE A 118 -5.37 -5.31 -17.81
CA ILE A 118 -6.80 -5.08 -17.57
C ILE A 118 -7.03 -3.66 -17.03
N GLY A 119 -6.17 -3.18 -16.13
CA GLY A 119 -6.27 -1.84 -15.56
C GLY A 119 -6.06 -0.75 -16.59
N LEU A 120 -5.15 -0.95 -17.54
CA LEU A 120 -4.93 -0.04 -18.65
C LEU A 120 -6.16 -0.01 -19.58
N LEU A 121 -6.68 -1.18 -19.97
CA LEU A 121 -7.89 -1.26 -20.79
C LEU A 121 -9.09 -0.58 -20.11
N LEU A 122 -9.29 -0.88 -18.83
CA LEU A 122 -10.40 -0.30 -18.05
C LEU A 122 -10.24 1.20 -17.87
N SER A 123 -9.00 1.69 -17.70
CA SER A 123 -8.72 3.12 -17.64
C SER A 123 -9.05 3.83 -18.94
N LEU A 124 -8.69 3.25 -20.09
CA LEU A 124 -9.02 3.81 -21.41
C LEU A 124 -10.54 3.88 -21.61
N VAL A 125 -11.25 2.80 -21.29
CA VAL A 125 -12.73 2.76 -21.37
C VAL A 125 -13.37 3.78 -20.43
N CYS A 126 -12.90 3.89 -19.17
CA CYS A 126 -13.43 4.88 -18.24
C CYS A 126 -13.13 6.33 -18.64
N MET A 127 -12.02 6.58 -19.31
CA MET A 127 -11.70 7.91 -19.83
C MET A 127 -12.59 8.28 -21.02
N GLU A 128 -12.85 7.33 -21.93
CA GLU A 128 -13.60 7.59 -23.16
C GLU A 128 -15.11 7.63 -22.96
N PHE A 129 -15.66 6.78 -22.08
CA PHE A 129 -17.11 6.65 -21.93
C PHE A 129 -17.73 7.49 -20.80
N PHE A 130 -16.98 7.85 -19.77
CA PHE A 130 -17.56 8.42 -18.55
C PHE A 130 -17.19 9.89 -18.27
N ASP A 131 -16.43 10.57 -19.14
CA ASP A 131 -15.97 11.97 -18.95
C ASP A 131 -15.29 12.25 -17.59
N PHE A 132 -14.96 11.22 -16.81
CA PHE A 132 -14.35 11.36 -15.48
C PHE A 132 -12.88 11.81 -15.52
N GLY A 133 -12.29 11.96 -16.71
CA GLY A 133 -10.92 12.41 -16.91
C GLY A 133 -9.92 11.62 -16.05
N ILE A 134 -9.20 12.33 -15.18
CA ILE A 134 -8.17 11.74 -14.29
C ILE A 134 -8.78 10.75 -13.27
N LEU A 135 -10.04 10.94 -12.85
CA LEU A 135 -10.69 10.01 -11.92
C LEU A 135 -11.02 8.68 -12.59
N GLY A 136 -11.33 8.68 -13.90
CA GLY A 136 -11.52 7.47 -14.69
C GLY A 136 -10.24 6.63 -14.79
N LEU A 137 -9.09 7.29 -14.98
CA LEU A 137 -7.78 6.66 -14.95
C LEU A 137 -7.45 6.02 -13.59
N LEU A 138 -7.64 6.78 -12.50
CA LEU A 138 -7.40 6.28 -11.14
C LEU A 138 -8.33 5.10 -10.81
N GLY A 139 -9.61 5.20 -11.19
CA GLY A 139 -10.62 4.18 -10.99
C GLY A 139 -10.29 2.87 -11.73
N GLY A 140 -9.88 2.94 -13.00
CA GLY A 140 -9.51 1.77 -13.79
C GLY A 140 -8.33 0.99 -13.19
N ILE A 141 -7.33 1.72 -12.68
CA ILE A 141 -6.19 1.12 -11.97
C ILE A 141 -6.64 0.48 -10.66
N ILE A 142 -7.41 1.19 -9.82
CA ILE A 142 -7.89 0.67 -8.53
C ILE A 142 -8.73 -0.60 -8.75
N LEU A 143 -9.70 -0.56 -9.65
CA LEU A 143 -10.60 -1.68 -9.95
C LEU A 143 -9.80 -2.92 -10.34
N SER A 144 -8.87 -2.79 -11.29
CA SER A 144 -8.08 -3.93 -11.72
C SER A 144 -7.19 -4.49 -10.60
N GLN A 145 -6.61 -3.63 -9.75
CA GLN A 145 -5.81 -4.09 -8.62
C GLN A 145 -6.67 -4.79 -7.57
N LEU A 146 -7.91 -4.33 -7.35
CA LEU A 146 -8.86 -4.96 -6.43
C LEU A 146 -9.40 -6.29 -6.94
N MET A 147 -9.59 -6.45 -8.26
CA MET A 147 -10.17 -7.66 -8.87
C MET A 147 -9.42 -8.95 -8.54
N TYR A 148 -8.09 -8.92 -8.40
CA TYR A 148 -7.31 -10.13 -8.13
C TYR A 148 -6.17 -9.87 -7.16
N ASN A 149 -5.43 -8.81 -7.42
CA ASN A 149 -4.13 -8.57 -6.81
C ASN A 149 -4.23 -8.16 -5.33
N SER A 150 -5.33 -7.54 -4.90
CA SER A 150 -5.44 -7.01 -3.54
C SER A 150 -5.96 -8.00 -2.51
N TRP A 151 -6.61 -9.08 -2.91
CA TRP A 151 -7.20 -10.05 -1.97
C TRP A 151 -6.55 -11.42 -2.07
N TYR A 152 -6.23 -11.88 -3.28
CA TYR A 152 -5.61 -13.20 -3.49
C TYR A 152 -4.25 -13.31 -2.81
N TRP A 153 -3.37 -12.32 -2.98
CA TRP A 153 -2.03 -12.32 -2.39
C TRP A 153 -2.07 -12.16 -0.87
N LEU A 154 -3.01 -11.34 -0.37
CA LEU A 154 -3.28 -11.21 1.06
C LEU A 154 -3.68 -12.56 1.66
N TYR A 155 -4.69 -13.19 1.08
CA TYR A 155 -5.22 -14.47 1.55
C TYR A 155 -4.14 -15.55 1.54
N LYS A 156 -3.36 -15.63 0.46
CA LYS A 156 -2.27 -16.60 0.33
C LYS A 156 -1.18 -16.40 1.39
N ALA A 157 -0.78 -15.16 1.64
CA ALA A 157 0.24 -14.84 2.64
C ALA A 157 -0.26 -15.16 4.06
N HIS A 158 -1.50 -14.81 4.38
CA HIS A 158 -2.13 -15.13 5.66
C HIS A 158 -2.29 -16.64 5.88
N THR A 159 -2.62 -17.39 4.83
CA THR A 159 -2.72 -18.85 4.88
C THR A 159 -1.36 -19.49 5.12
N GLU A 160 -0.30 -19.04 4.43
CA GLU A 160 1.06 -19.55 4.62
C GLU A 160 1.60 -19.22 6.02
N MET A 161 1.32 -18.02 6.51
CA MET A 161 1.69 -17.63 7.87
C MET A 161 0.78 -18.23 8.95
N ARG A 162 -0.37 -18.83 8.60
CA ARG A 162 -1.41 -19.35 9.51
C ARG A 162 -1.83 -18.32 10.58
N ILE A 163 -2.18 -17.12 10.14
CA ILE A 163 -2.60 -16.00 10.99
C ILE A 163 -3.79 -15.30 10.34
N GLY A 164 -4.82 -14.99 11.13
CA GLY A 164 -5.97 -14.21 10.65
C GLY A 164 -5.60 -12.77 10.31
N TRP A 165 -6.31 -12.14 9.36
CA TRP A 165 -6.06 -10.75 8.97
C TRP A 165 -6.19 -9.77 10.15
N ILE A 166 -7.29 -9.87 10.89
CA ILE A 166 -7.57 -9.04 12.07
C ILE A 166 -6.52 -9.28 13.17
N GLU A 167 -6.15 -10.55 13.38
CA GLU A 167 -5.15 -10.94 14.37
C GLU A 167 -3.78 -10.31 14.08
N SER A 168 -3.40 -10.23 12.80
CA SER A 168 -2.16 -9.58 12.36
C SER A 168 -2.14 -8.09 12.68
N ILE A 169 -3.24 -7.38 12.39
CA ILE A 169 -3.32 -5.94 12.65
C ILE A 169 -3.33 -5.69 14.16
N MET A 170 -4.12 -6.43 14.95
CA MET A 170 -4.14 -6.27 16.41
C MET A 170 -2.77 -6.52 17.04
N LYS A 171 -2.08 -7.60 16.62
CA LYS A 171 -0.71 -7.88 17.09
C LYS A 171 0.24 -6.73 16.76
N GLY A 172 0.16 -6.19 15.54
CA GLY A 172 0.96 -5.03 15.15
C GLY A 172 0.69 -3.80 16.03
N ILE A 173 -0.58 -3.48 16.29
CA ILE A 173 -0.96 -2.33 17.13
C ILE A 173 -0.41 -2.49 18.56
N VAL A 174 -0.54 -3.68 19.16
CA VAL A 174 -0.03 -3.96 20.51
C VAL A 174 1.49 -3.79 20.57
N ILE A 175 2.23 -4.29 19.56
CA ILE A 175 3.68 -4.17 19.50
C ILE A 175 4.11 -2.70 19.34
N ILE A 176 3.42 -1.94 18.48
CA ILE A 176 3.66 -0.50 18.30
C ILE A 176 3.45 0.22 19.63
N GLY A 177 2.32 -0.01 20.30
CA GLY A 177 2.02 0.59 21.60
C GLY A 177 3.03 0.24 22.69
N ALA A 178 3.50 -1.02 22.72
CA ALA A 178 4.52 -1.46 23.66
C ALA A 178 5.90 -0.82 23.41
N LYS A 179 6.26 -0.54 22.15
CA LYS A 179 7.50 0.16 21.79
C LYS A 179 7.44 1.66 22.04
N ILE A 180 6.27 2.29 21.91
CA ILE A 180 6.10 3.74 22.16
C ILE A 180 6.11 4.05 23.67
N LYS A 181 5.63 3.11 24.50
CA LYS A 181 5.63 3.25 25.97
C LYS A 181 6.99 2.98 26.64
N LYS A 182 8.00 2.56 25.87
CA LYS A 182 9.34 2.19 26.35
C LYS A 182 10.34 3.27 26.02
#